data_AF-A0AA91DFW9-F1
#
_entry.id   AF-A0AA91DFW9-F1
#
_cell.length_a   1.000
_cell.length_b   1.000
_cell.length_c   1.000
_cell.angle_alpha   90.00
_cell.angle_beta   90.00
_cell.angle_gamma   90.00
#
_symmetry.space_group_name_H-M   'P 1'
#
loop_
_entity.id
_entity.type
_entity.pdbx_description
1 polymer ?
#
loop_
_entity_poly.entity_id
_entity_poly.type
_entity_poly.pdbx_seq_one_letter_code
_entity_poly.pdbx_strand_id
1 'polypeptide(L)'
;MAREFSSLKQLDIPVKVLFTGYLTTVAVGYLVALIQILFTHGMADGKFGLSIDDIVYSYYGNRSGTVLETKLNGSMKENASEQERFLIMQWVRDGADEDDYEESGVAKIIQDRCVMCHNKESSLPDFTDFKVLKELTKEDEGATFGSLTRVSHIHLFGISFIFMFVGLIFSFAETSTVKYKSIAIGMPYVFLLVDILSWWLTKLHPIFAWLVVLAGGGMAVSFAFMWTVSVAEMWLFDKVFLDGQGQPRPQWSTIVETKFEELGGIDAYRKIAAWAKRTGLSACGVCQSKLAPYLQNLCAKIFKKDK
;
A
#
# COMPACT_ATOMS: atom_id res chain seq x y z
N MET A 1 -12.77 -5.91 37.93
CA MET A 1 -12.53 -4.49 38.24
C MET A 1 -12.13 -3.79 36.95
N ALA A 2 -13.03 -3.01 36.35
CA ALA A 2 -12.64 -2.11 35.27
C ALA A 2 -11.77 -1.02 35.89
N ARG A 3 -10.58 -0.77 35.33
CA ARG A 3 -9.73 0.33 35.78
C ARG A 3 -10.50 1.64 35.59
N GLU A 4 -10.60 2.46 36.64
CA GLU A 4 -10.99 3.86 36.51
C GLU A 4 -9.85 4.61 35.82
N PHE A 5 -9.88 4.60 34.49
CA PHE A 5 -9.06 5.51 33.70
C PHE A 5 -9.87 6.77 33.40
N SER A 6 -9.26 7.94 33.59
CA SER A 6 -9.84 9.20 33.15
C SER A 6 -10.15 9.14 31.65
N SER A 7 -11.36 9.54 31.26
CA SER A 7 -11.72 9.60 29.84
C SER A 7 -10.97 10.72 29.12
N LEU A 8 -10.91 10.66 27.79
CA LEU A 8 -10.19 11.65 26.98
C LEU A 8 -10.58 13.11 27.27
N LYS A 9 -11.86 13.36 27.59
CA LYS A 9 -12.35 14.70 27.95
C LYS A 9 -11.80 15.19 29.30
N GLN A 10 -11.53 14.27 30.23
CA GLN A 10 -11.10 14.53 31.61
C GLN A 10 -9.58 14.63 31.77
N LEU A 11 -8.80 14.38 30.70
CA LEU A 11 -7.35 14.48 30.73
C LEU A 11 -6.89 15.93 30.93
N ASP A 12 -5.78 16.10 31.64
CA ASP A 12 -5.13 17.40 31.80
C ASP A 12 -4.63 17.95 30.44
N ILE A 13 -4.56 19.28 30.33
CA ILE A 13 -4.14 19.97 29.11
C ILE A 13 -2.80 19.46 28.56
N PRO A 14 -1.73 19.22 29.35
CA PRO A 14 -0.47 18.71 28.81
C PRO A 14 -0.61 17.36 28.11
N VAL A 15 -1.43 16.46 28.65
CA VAL A 15 -1.68 15.13 28.06
C VAL A 15 -2.51 15.26 26.79
N LYS A 16 -3.54 16.11 26.80
CA LYS A 16 -4.32 16.41 25.58
C LYS A 16 -3.43 16.94 24.47
N VAL A 17 -2.55 17.90 24.78
CA VAL A 17 -1.58 18.45 23.83
C VAL A 17 -0.66 17.37 23.28
N LEU A 18 -0.10 16.50 24.15
CA LEU A 18 0.74 15.37 23.73
C LEU A 18 0.01 14.43 22.76
N PHE A 19 -1.20 13.99 23.13
CA PHE A 19 -1.99 13.06 22.32
C PHE A 19 -2.40 13.69 20.98
N THR A 20 -2.86 14.95 20.97
CA THR A 20 -3.19 15.61 19.71
C THR A 20 -1.98 15.94 18.86
N GLY A 21 -0.83 16.26 19.46
CA GLY A 21 0.42 16.45 18.73
C GLY A 21 0.80 15.18 17.97
N TYR A 22 0.81 14.04 18.67
CA TYR A 22 1.06 12.74 18.06
C TYR A 22 0.05 12.41 16.94
N LEU A 23 -1.26 12.51 17.23
CA LEU A 23 -2.32 12.22 16.25
C LEU A 23 -2.24 13.12 15.01
N THR A 24 -1.86 14.39 15.18
CA THR A 24 -1.71 15.33 14.06
C THR A 24 -0.49 14.99 13.22
N THR A 25 0.66 14.71 13.84
CA THR A 25 1.87 14.29 13.12
C THR A 25 1.65 13.00 12.33
N VAL A 26 0.97 12.01 12.92
CA VAL A 26 0.61 10.77 12.21
C VAL A 26 -0.34 11.04 11.05
N ALA A 27 -1.35 11.90 11.23
CA ALA A 27 -2.27 12.25 10.15
C ALA A 27 -1.56 12.95 8.98
N VAL A 28 -0.65 13.88 9.27
CA VAL A 28 0.20 14.50 8.23
C VAL A 28 1.09 13.47 7.57
N GLY A 29 1.73 12.59 8.34
CA GLY A 29 2.54 11.49 7.81
C GLY A 29 1.74 10.56 6.89
N TYR A 30 0.47 10.30 7.22
CA TYR A 30 -0.45 9.53 6.37
C TYR A 30 -0.71 10.22 5.03
N LEU A 31 -0.94 11.54 5.02
CA LEU A 31 -1.11 12.31 3.79
C LEU A 31 0.15 12.30 2.93
N VAL A 32 1.33 12.45 3.55
CA VAL A 32 2.62 12.36 2.85
C VAL A 32 2.83 10.94 2.28
N ALA A 33 2.41 9.89 2.98
CA ALA A 33 2.45 8.52 2.47
C ALA A 33 1.54 8.33 1.25
N LEU A 34 0.34 8.91 1.22
CA LEU A 34 -0.53 8.88 0.04
C LEU A 34 0.12 9.60 -1.16
N ILE A 35 0.76 10.74 -0.91
CA ILE A 35 1.53 11.46 -1.93
C ILE A 35 2.67 10.59 -2.44
N GLN A 36 3.42 9.94 -1.55
CA GLN A 36 4.50 9.03 -1.92
C GLN A 36 3.99 7.87 -2.79
N ILE A 37 2.84 7.27 -2.46
CA ILE A 37 2.22 6.22 -3.27
C ILE A 37 1.89 6.73 -4.67
N LEU A 38 1.28 7.93 -4.76
CA LEU A 38 0.95 8.55 -6.04
C LEU A 38 2.20 8.77 -6.91
N PHE A 39 3.29 9.26 -6.34
CA PHE A 39 4.53 9.50 -7.09
C PHE A 39 5.32 8.21 -7.39
N THR A 40 5.21 7.18 -6.55
CA THR A 40 5.98 5.94 -6.73
C THR A 40 5.27 4.97 -7.69
N HIS A 41 3.94 4.90 -7.60
CA HIS A 41 3.13 3.91 -8.32
C HIS A 41 2.19 4.54 -9.35
N GLY A 42 1.76 5.78 -9.13
CA GLY A 42 0.66 6.38 -9.89
C GLY A 42 0.97 6.91 -11.28
N MET A 43 2.02 6.39 -11.90
CA MET A 43 2.43 6.62 -13.28
C MET A 43 2.94 5.30 -13.91
N ALA A 44 2.68 4.16 -13.27
CA ALA A 44 3.20 2.87 -13.73
C ALA A 44 2.44 2.37 -14.98
N ASP A 45 1.17 2.72 -15.12
CA ASP A 45 0.36 2.49 -16.31
C ASP A 45 0.47 3.60 -17.39
N GLY A 46 1.26 4.64 -17.11
CA GLY A 46 1.46 5.80 -18.01
C GLY A 46 0.40 6.90 -17.93
N LYS A 47 -0.54 6.82 -16.97
CA LYS A 47 -1.52 7.85 -16.66
C LYS A 47 -1.30 8.34 -15.24
N PHE A 48 -1.54 9.63 -15.01
CA PHE A 48 -1.48 10.18 -13.66
C PHE A 48 -2.71 9.75 -12.85
N GLY A 49 -2.51 9.03 -11.76
CA GLY A 49 -3.58 8.57 -10.87
C GLY A 49 -3.17 7.32 -10.09
N LEU A 50 -4.05 6.72 -9.32
CA LEU A 50 -3.79 5.40 -8.73
C LEU A 50 -4.82 4.41 -9.26
N SER A 51 -4.45 3.67 -10.30
CA SER A 51 -5.28 2.63 -10.91
C SER A 51 -4.94 1.24 -10.34
N ILE A 52 -5.79 0.26 -10.63
CA ILE A 52 -5.47 -1.14 -10.31
C ILE A 52 -4.30 -1.62 -11.17
N ASP A 53 -4.22 -1.12 -12.41
CA ASP A 53 -3.14 -1.49 -13.34
C ASP A 53 -1.79 -0.97 -12.82
N ASP A 54 -1.74 0.20 -12.20
CA ASP A 54 -0.53 0.71 -11.55
C ASP A 54 0.03 -0.25 -10.49
N ILE A 55 -0.86 -0.83 -9.68
CA ILE A 55 -0.49 -1.80 -8.64
C ILE A 55 -0.03 -3.10 -9.32
N VAL A 56 -0.72 -3.55 -10.36
CA VAL A 56 -0.33 -4.73 -11.13
C VAL A 56 1.07 -4.55 -11.73
N TYR A 57 1.32 -3.47 -12.46
CA TYR A 57 2.63 -3.19 -13.05
C TYR A 57 3.72 -3.08 -11.98
N SER A 58 3.41 -2.47 -10.82
CA SER A 58 4.38 -2.30 -9.74
C SER A 58 4.80 -3.61 -9.08
N TYR A 59 3.88 -4.55 -8.86
CA TYR A 59 4.17 -5.79 -8.10
C TYR A 59 4.29 -7.04 -8.98
N TYR A 60 3.42 -7.20 -9.98
CA TYR A 60 3.43 -8.34 -10.91
C TYR A 60 4.41 -8.12 -12.07
N GLY A 61 4.53 -6.87 -12.53
CA GLY A 61 5.28 -6.47 -13.72
C GLY A 61 4.52 -6.67 -15.02
N ASN A 62 5.09 -6.20 -16.12
CA ASN A 62 4.59 -6.46 -17.47
C ASN A 62 5.23 -7.73 -18.08
N ARG A 63 4.52 -8.86 -18.00
CA ARG A 63 4.98 -10.16 -18.54
C ARG A 63 5.08 -10.24 -20.07
N SER A 64 4.55 -9.24 -20.75
CA SER A 64 4.58 -9.13 -22.22
C SER A 64 5.57 -8.08 -22.73
N GLY A 65 6.28 -7.40 -21.82
CA GLY A 65 7.24 -6.36 -22.15
C GLY A 65 8.45 -6.39 -21.23
N THR A 66 9.31 -5.40 -21.40
CA THR A 66 10.58 -5.32 -20.66
C THR A 66 10.53 -4.20 -19.63
N VAL A 67 11.46 -4.21 -18.66
CA VAL A 67 11.54 -3.14 -17.66
C VAL A 67 11.72 -1.79 -18.34
N LEU A 68 12.59 -1.72 -19.35
CA LEU A 68 12.84 -0.50 -20.11
C LEU A 68 11.59 -0.03 -20.87
N GLU A 69 10.87 -0.93 -21.54
CA GLU A 69 9.61 -0.60 -22.22
C GLU A 69 8.53 -0.09 -21.25
N THR A 70 8.37 -0.75 -20.08
CA THR A 70 7.41 -0.30 -19.05
C THR A 70 7.76 1.10 -18.57
N LYS A 71 9.05 1.39 -18.31
CA LYS A 71 9.47 2.71 -17.85
C LYS A 71 9.28 3.80 -18.91
N LEU A 72 9.60 3.52 -20.17
CA LEU A 72 9.41 4.47 -21.29
C LEU A 72 7.94 4.75 -21.59
N ASN A 73 7.02 3.85 -21.26
CA ASN A 73 5.58 4.09 -21.37
C ASN A 73 4.95 4.66 -20.09
N GLY A 74 5.63 4.51 -18.95
CA GLY A 74 5.21 4.98 -17.64
C GLY A 74 5.98 6.21 -17.16
N SER A 75 6.68 6.06 -16.03
CA SER A 75 7.33 7.17 -15.32
C SER A 75 8.39 7.94 -16.14
N MET A 76 9.01 7.33 -17.15
CA MET A 76 10.04 7.97 -18.00
C MET A 76 9.49 8.48 -19.33
N LYS A 77 8.18 8.41 -19.56
CA LYS A 77 7.53 8.79 -20.82
C LYS A 77 7.84 10.21 -21.28
N GLU A 78 7.90 11.16 -20.36
CA GLU A 78 8.12 12.58 -20.68
C GLU A 78 9.60 12.95 -20.86
N ASN A 79 10.53 12.00 -20.65
CA ASN A 79 11.98 12.25 -20.74
C ASN A 79 12.56 12.02 -22.14
N ALA A 80 11.75 11.53 -23.09
CA ALA A 80 12.13 11.36 -24.49
C ALA A 80 10.91 11.52 -25.40
N SER A 81 11.11 12.04 -26.61
CA SER A 81 10.05 12.19 -27.60
C SER A 81 9.44 10.83 -27.97
N GLU A 82 8.22 10.83 -28.51
CA GLU A 82 7.56 9.60 -28.94
C GLU A 82 8.40 8.81 -29.95
N GLN A 83 9.08 9.50 -30.86
CA GLN A 83 9.97 8.91 -31.85
C GLN A 83 11.21 8.28 -31.20
N GLU A 84 11.88 9.01 -30.30
CA GLU A 84 13.05 8.50 -29.57
C GLU A 84 12.68 7.27 -28.73
N ARG A 85 11.55 7.31 -28.00
CA ARG A 85 11.06 6.17 -27.22
C ARG A 85 10.73 4.98 -28.11
N PHE A 86 10.08 5.21 -29.25
CA PHE A 86 9.76 4.14 -30.20
C PHE A 86 11.03 3.43 -30.69
N LEU A 87 12.08 4.18 -31.05
CA LEU A 87 13.36 3.60 -31.47
C LEU A 87 13.99 2.74 -30.38
N ILE A 88 14.01 3.22 -29.13
CA ILE A 88 14.53 2.42 -28.01
C ILE A 88 13.71 1.14 -27.83
N MET A 89 12.37 1.25 -27.83
CA MET A 89 11.50 0.09 -27.67
C MET A 89 11.63 -0.90 -28.83
N GLN A 90 11.82 -0.43 -30.05
CA GLN A 90 12.06 -1.29 -31.21
C GLN A 90 13.37 -2.07 -31.05
N TRP A 91 14.48 -1.40 -30.74
CA TRP A 91 15.76 -2.06 -30.47
C TRP A 91 15.66 -3.12 -29.36
N VAL A 92 14.89 -2.82 -28.30
CA VAL A 92 14.62 -3.78 -27.24
C VAL A 92 13.91 -5.03 -27.75
N ARG A 93 12.88 -4.86 -28.58
CA ARG A 93 12.09 -5.97 -29.17
C ARG A 93 12.88 -6.80 -30.17
N ASP A 94 13.84 -6.17 -30.84
CA ASP A 94 14.72 -6.82 -31.81
C ASP A 94 15.86 -7.63 -31.15
N GLY A 95 15.91 -7.66 -29.80
CA GLY A 95 16.85 -8.48 -29.02
C GLY A 95 17.89 -7.69 -28.24
N ALA A 96 17.83 -6.36 -28.31
CA ALA A 96 18.69 -5.42 -27.61
C ALA A 96 20.19 -5.66 -27.88
N ASP A 97 20.58 -6.05 -29.10
CA ASP A 97 21.97 -6.39 -29.43
C ASP A 97 22.92 -5.18 -29.30
N GLU A 98 24.18 -5.44 -28.97
CA GLU A 98 25.18 -4.38 -28.77
C GLU A 98 25.63 -3.78 -30.11
N ASP A 99 25.72 -4.59 -31.16
CA ASP A 99 26.09 -4.12 -32.49
C ASP A 99 25.00 -3.18 -33.05
N ASP A 100 23.73 -3.57 -32.86
CA ASP A 100 22.58 -2.75 -33.26
C ASP A 100 22.40 -1.50 -32.38
N TYR A 101 22.92 -1.48 -31.16
CA TYR A 101 22.73 -0.38 -30.21
C TYR A 101 23.36 0.93 -30.70
N GLU A 102 24.55 0.84 -31.31
CA GLU A 102 25.22 2.00 -31.91
C GLU A 102 24.61 2.37 -33.27
N GLU A 103 24.36 1.36 -34.12
CA GLU A 103 23.86 1.58 -35.49
C GLU A 103 22.43 2.14 -35.54
N SER A 104 21.55 1.71 -34.63
CA SER A 104 20.16 2.17 -34.54
C SER A 104 20.01 3.63 -34.06
N GLY A 105 21.10 4.25 -33.61
CA GLY A 105 21.09 5.57 -32.99
C GLY A 105 20.57 5.59 -31.55
N VAL A 106 20.20 4.43 -30.99
CA VAL A 106 19.72 4.30 -29.61
C VAL A 106 20.81 4.71 -28.60
N ALA A 107 22.07 4.36 -28.85
CA ALA A 107 23.21 4.78 -28.02
C ALA A 107 23.26 6.30 -27.83
N LYS A 108 23.03 7.05 -28.91
CA LYS A 108 23.02 8.52 -28.87
C LYS A 108 21.84 9.05 -28.05
N ILE A 109 20.65 8.46 -28.21
CA ILE A 109 19.45 8.86 -27.45
C ILE A 109 19.68 8.63 -25.95
N ILE A 110 20.19 7.44 -25.57
CA ILE A 110 20.48 7.12 -24.16
C ILE A 110 21.52 8.09 -23.58
N GLN A 111 22.57 8.39 -24.34
CA GLN A 111 23.61 9.34 -23.93
C GLN A 111 23.07 10.76 -23.74
N ASP A 112 22.26 11.25 -24.68
CA ASP A 112 21.77 12.63 -24.70
C ASP A 112 20.62 12.88 -23.70
N ARG A 113 19.79 11.85 -23.44
CA ARG A 113 18.56 11.99 -22.64
C ARG A 113 18.61 11.34 -21.27
N CYS A 114 19.28 10.19 -21.16
CA CYS A 114 19.14 9.33 -19.98
C CYS A 114 20.35 9.41 -19.06
N VAL A 115 21.58 9.41 -19.61
CA VAL A 115 22.84 9.39 -18.84
C VAL A 115 22.99 10.61 -17.92
N MET A 116 22.35 11.74 -18.24
CA MET A 116 22.35 12.91 -17.37
C MET A 116 21.84 12.62 -15.94
N CYS A 117 20.92 11.65 -15.81
CA CYS A 117 20.40 11.18 -14.51
C CYS A 117 20.87 9.74 -14.20
N HIS A 118 21.07 8.91 -15.22
CA HIS A 118 21.47 7.50 -15.13
C HIS A 118 22.98 7.33 -15.33
N ASN A 119 23.78 7.84 -14.38
CA ASN A 119 25.23 7.75 -14.39
C ASN A 119 25.77 7.15 -13.09
N LYS A 120 27.09 6.89 -13.05
CA LYS A 120 27.84 6.32 -11.92
C LYS A 120 27.67 7.04 -10.58
N GLU A 121 27.39 8.34 -10.60
CA GLU A 121 27.29 9.17 -9.39
C GLU A 121 25.87 9.21 -8.83
N SER A 122 24.89 8.72 -9.60
CA SER A 122 23.50 8.66 -9.21
C SER A 122 23.15 7.39 -8.41
N SER A 123 22.03 7.43 -7.70
CA SER A 123 21.43 6.22 -7.10
C SER A 123 20.57 5.41 -8.08
N LEU A 124 20.54 5.81 -9.36
CA LEU A 124 19.79 5.17 -10.43
C LEU A 124 20.69 4.15 -11.17
N PRO A 125 20.12 3.22 -11.95
CA PRO A 125 20.90 2.33 -12.80
C PRO A 125 21.82 3.12 -13.73
N ASP A 126 23.11 2.79 -13.76
CA ASP A 126 24.12 3.47 -14.57
C ASP A 126 24.04 3.04 -16.04
N PHE A 127 23.58 3.93 -16.92
CA PHE A 127 23.45 3.65 -18.35
C PHE A 127 24.74 3.90 -19.13
N THR A 128 25.82 4.32 -18.45
CA THR A 128 27.16 4.30 -19.07
C THR A 128 27.74 2.89 -19.15
N ASP A 129 27.17 1.93 -18.41
CA ASP A 129 27.48 0.50 -18.53
C ASP A 129 26.37 -0.21 -19.32
N PHE A 130 26.70 -0.65 -20.53
CA PHE A 130 25.77 -1.36 -21.40
C PHE A 130 25.19 -2.62 -20.75
N LYS A 131 25.94 -3.30 -19.86
CA LYS A 131 25.44 -4.49 -19.17
C LYS A 131 24.26 -4.18 -18.25
N VAL A 132 24.29 -3.02 -17.60
CA VAL A 132 23.20 -2.54 -16.74
C VAL A 132 21.97 -2.22 -17.59
N LEU A 133 22.16 -1.56 -18.74
CA LEU A 133 21.08 -1.29 -19.68
C LEU A 133 20.48 -2.57 -20.26
N LYS A 134 21.31 -3.53 -20.69
CA LYS A 134 20.91 -4.85 -21.20
C LYS A 134 20.12 -5.66 -20.16
N GLU A 135 20.43 -5.52 -18.87
CA GLU A 135 19.64 -6.19 -17.82
C GLU A 135 18.20 -5.67 -17.76
N LEU A 136 17.98 -4.39 -18.07
CA LEU A 136 16.66 -3.75 -18.08
C LEU A 136 15.86 -4.02 -19.35
N THR A 137 16.45 -4.66 -20.36
CA THR A 137 15.72 -5.15 -21.55
C THR A 137 15.12 -6.54 -21.32
N LYS A 138 15.31 -7.12 -20.14
CA LYS A 138 14.62 -8.36 -19.74
C LYS A 138 13.16 -8.10 -19.36
N GLU A 139 12.40 -9.19 -19.34
CA GLU A 139 10.99 -9.21 -18.93
C GLU A 139 10.80 -8.49 -17.58
N ASP A 140 9.78 -7.64 -17.52
CA ASP A 140 9.45 -6.91 -16.30
C ASP A 140 8.71 -7.83 -15.31
N GLU A 141 9.43 -8.27 -14.27
CA GLU A 141 8.87 -9.08 -13.20
C GLU A 141 8.28 -8.28 -12.03
N GLY A 142 8.22 -6.94 -12.14
CA GLY A 142 7.76 -6.04 -11.09
C GLY A 142 8.69 -6.01 -9.87
N ALA A 143 8.12 -5.77 -8.69
CA ALA A 143 8.87 -5.66 -7.43
C ALA A 143 9.76 -6.89 -7.15
N THR A 144 11.05 -6.67 -6.87
CA THR A 144 11.98 -7.75 -6.54
C THR A 144 11.71 -8.34 -5.16
N PHE A 145 12.10 -9.60 -4.92
CA PHE A 145 11.99 -10.24 -3.60
C PHE A 145 12.72 -9.48 -2.49
N GLY A 146 13.89 -8.91 -2.80
CA GLY A 146 14.66 -8.10 -1.86
C GLY A 146 13.91 -6.82 -1.47
N SER A 147 13.35 -6.11 -2.46
CA SER A 147 12.52 -4.93 -2.22
C SER A 147 11.28 -5.30 -1.39
N LEU A 148 10.58 -6.36 -1.78
CA LEU A 148 9.35 -6.79 -1.13
C LEU A 148 9.58 -7.20 0.33
N THR A 149 10.65 -7.94 0.61
CA THR A 149 11.07 -8.30 1.98
C THR A 149 11.39 -7.07 2.80
N ARG A 150 12.18 -6.14 2.26
CA ARG A 150 12.57 -4.90 2.94
C ARG A 150 11.35 -4.05 3.30
N VAL A 151 10.48 -3.78 2.32
CA VAL A 151 9.29 -2.96 2.52
C VAL A 151 8.31 -3.64 3.48
N SER A 152 8.09 -4.96 3.35
CA SER A 152 7.28 -5.75 4.29
C SER A 152 7.78 -5.61 5.73
N HIS A 153 9.10 -5.73 5.95
CA HIS A 153 9.71 -5.60 7.27
C HIS A 153 9.45 -4.21 7.88
N ILE A 154 9.74 -3.14 7.11
CA ILE A 154 9.55 -1.76 7.57
C ILE A 154 8.09 -1.47 7.91
N HIS A 155 7.15 -1.93 7.07
CA HIS A 155 5.72 -1.67 7.27
C HIS A 155 5.14 -2.47 8.44
N LEU A 156 5.53 -3.75 8.59
CA LEU A 156 5.08 -4.57 9.72
C LEU A 156 5.39 -3.92 11.06
N PHE A 157 6.64 -3.49 11.25
CA PHE A 157 7.05 -2.89 12.52
C PHE A 157 6.54 -1.45 12.65
N GLY A 158 6.77 -0.62 11.64
CA GLY A 158 6.43 0.81 11.69
C GLY A 158 4.93 1.05 11.88
N ILE A 159 4.08 0.43 11.06
CA ILE A 159 2.63 0.62 11.11
C ILE A 159 2.04 0.02 12.39
N SER A 160 2.57 -1.11 12.88
CA SER A 160 2.12 -1.69 14.14
C SER A 160 2.35 -0.75 15.33
N PHE A 161 3.50 -0.06 15.38
CA PHE A 161 3.75 0.96 16.42
C PHE A 161 2.80 2.15 16.31
N ILE A 162 2.55 2.63 15.09
CA ILE A 162 1.60 3.73 14.86
C ILE A 162 0.21 3.36 15.41
N PHE A 163 -0.33 2.21 14.99
CA PHE A 163 -1.66 1.79 15.44
C PHE A 163 -1.72 1.38 16.91
N MET A 164 -0.61 0.96 17.51
CA MET A 164 -0.53 0.73 18.95
C MET A 164 -0.77 2.03 19.72
N PHE A 165 -0.10 3.13 19.36
CA PHE A 165 -0.30 4.40 20.06
C PHE A 165 -1.63 5.07 19.73
N VAL A 166 -2.07 5.03 18.47
CA VAL A 166 -3.40 5.53 18.07
C VAL A 166 -4.49 4.75 18.81
N GLY A 167 -4.40 3.41 18.83
CA GLY A 167 -5.33 2.54 19.52
C GLY A 167 -5.30 2.71 21.04
N LEU A 168 -4.12 2.94 21.62
CA LEU A 168 -3.96 3.25 23.04
C LEU A 168 -4.69 4.55 23.40
N ILE A 169 -4.46 5.65 22.66
CA ILE A 169 -5.13 6.92 22.88
C ILE A 169 -6.65 6.75 22.75
N PHE A 170 -7.09 6.09 21.68
CA PHE A 170 -8.52 5.82 21.44
C PHE A 170 -9.16 4.91 22.50
N SER A 171 -8.39 4.05 23.18
CA SER A 171 -8.93 3.20 24.24
C SER A 171 -9.53 4.00 25.41
N PHE A 172 -9.04 5.22 25.65
CA PHE A 172 -9.55 6.17 26.65
C PHE A 172 -10.85 6.88 26.25
N ALA A 173 -11.33 6.70 25.01
CA ALA A 173 -12.52 7.38 24.51
C ALA A 173 -13.79 6.90 25.22
N GLU A 174 -14.60 7.72 25.87
CA GLU A 174 -15.78 7.23 26.62
C GLU A 174 -17.03 7.03 25.75
N THR A 175 -17.10 7.63 24.56
CA THR A 175 -18.31 7.67 23.74
C THR A 175 -18.54 6.40 22.92
N SER A 176 -17.52 5.53 22.84
CA SER A 176 -17.57 4.29 22.06
C SER A 176 -17.71 3.07 22.96
N THR A 177 -18.62 2.15 22.60
CA THR A 177 -18.79 0.90 23.35
C THR A 177 -17.56 -0.01 23.21
N VAL A 178 -17.38 -0.91 24.18
CA VAL A 178 -16.26 -1.87 24.18
C VAL A 178 -16.18 -2.67 22.88
N LYS A 179 -17.33 -3.09 22.34
CA LYS A 179 -17.41 -3.83 21.07
C LYS A 179 -16.77 -3.06 19.91
N TYR A 180 -17.19 -1.82 19.69
CA TYR A 180 -16.66 -1.01 18.59
C TYR A 180 -15.23 -0.55 18.82
N LYS A 181 -14.85 -0.30 20.08
CA LYS A 181 -13.46 -0.05 20.43
C LYS A 181 -12.55 -1.20 20.04
N SER A 182 -12.90 -2.42 20.45
CA SER A 182 -12.12 -3.61 20.16
C SER A 182 -12.00 -3.86 18.66
N ILE A 183 -13.08 -3.65 17.89
CA ILE A 183 -13.05 -3.76 16.43
C ILE A 183 -12.11 -2.72 15.83
N ALA A 184 -12.27 -1.44 16.17
CA ALA A 184 -11.45 -0.36 15.61
C ALA A 184 -9.96 -0.47 15.99
N ILE A 185 -9.65 -0.99 17.18
CA ILE A 185 -8.27 -1.23 17.61
C ILE A 185 -7.69 -2.47 16.91
N GLY A 186 -8.47 -3.55 16.75
CA GLY A 186 -7.97 -4.80 16.14
C GLY A 186 -7.88 -4.76 14.62
N MET A 187 -8.77 -4.01 13.96
CA MET A 187 -8.92 -3.94 12.51
C MET A 187 -7.62 -3.59 11.78
N PRO A 188 -6.84 -2.56 12.17
CA PRO A 188 -5.61 -2.20 11.47
C PRO A 188 -4.57 -3.31 11.42
N TYR A 189 -4.45 -4.12 12.48
CA TYR A 189 -3.48 -5.22 12.52
C TYR A 189 -3.86 -6.34 11.55
N VAL A 190 -5.14 -6.66 11.45
CA VAL A 190 -5.63 -7.65 10.49
C VAL A 190 -5.40 -7.15 9.07
N PHE A 191 -5.78 -5.90 8.79
CA PHE A 191 -5.61 -5.33 7.46
C PHE A 191 -4.14 -5.08 7.09
N LEU A 192 -3.26 -4.80 8.04
CA LEU A 192 -1.82 -4.72 7.81
C LEU A 192 -1.25 -6.06 7.32
N LEU A 193 -1.63 -7.16 7.98
CA LEU A 193 -1.21 -8.49 7.55
C LEU A 193 -1.76 -8.81 6.15
N VAL A 194 -3.04 -8.51 5.90
CA VAL A 194 -3.67 -8.72 4.59
C VAL A 194 -3.00 -7.87 3.51
N ASP A 195 -2.66 -6.61 3.79
CA ASP A 195 -2.03 -5.68 2.86
C ASP A 195 -0.66 -6.22 2.43
N ILE A 196 0.21 -6.56 3.39
CA ILE A 196 1.52 -7.12 3.06
C ILE A 196 1.39 -8.43 2.28
N LEU A 197 0.53 -9.35 2.74
CA LEU A 197 0.28 -10.60 2.01
C LEU A 197 -0.22 -10.33 0.58
N SER A 198 -1.04 -9.31 0.40
CA SER A 198 -1.59 -8.96 -0.91
C SER A 198 -0.52 -8.50 -1.90
N TRP A 199 0.54 -7.83 -1.46
CA TRP A 199 1.67 -7.48 -2.34
C TRP A 199 2.39 -8.72 -2.85
N TRP A 200 2.66 -9.68 -1.95
CA TRP A 200 3.26 -10.98 -2.30
C TRP A 200 2.38 -11.79 -3.25
N LEU A 201 1.07 -11.79 -3.01
CA LEU A 201 0.11 -12.47 -3.88
C LEU A 201 -0.01 -11.78 -5.24
N THR A 202 0.02 -10.45 -5.29
CA THR A 202 -0.05 -9.66 -6.54
C THR A 202 1.15 -9.96 -7.43
N LYS A 203 2.34 -10.13 -6.84
CA LYS A 203 3.53 -10.57 -7.58
C LYS A 203 3.34 -11.90 -8.32
N LEU A 204 2.45 -12.77 -7.84
CA LEU A 204 2.18 -14.07 -8.44
C LEU A 204 0.98 -14.05 -9.39
N HIS A 205 0.00 -13.21 -9.10
CA HIS A 205 -1.20 -13.08 -9.92
C HIS A 205 -1.83 -11.68 -9.79
N PRO A 206 -2.11 -11.00 -10.91
CA PRO A 206 -2.54 -9.59 -10.91
C PRO A 206 -3.87 -9.33 -10.20
N ILE A 207 -4.77 -10.33 -10.13
CA ILE A 207 -6.08 -10.19 -9.47
C ILE A 207 -5.99 -9.73 -8.00
N PHE A 208 -4.89 -10.04 -7.32
CA PHE A 208 -4.71 -9.69 -5.91
C PHE A 208 -4.40 -8.20 -5.70
N ALA A 209 -4.20 -7.41 -6.76
CA ALA A 209 -4.07 -5.95 -6.67
C ALA A 209 -5.30 -5.29 -6.01
N TRP A 210 -6.50 -5.85 -6.21
CA TRP A 210 -7.71 -5.40 -5.53
C TRP A 210 -7.65 -5.60 -4.02
N LEU A 211 -6.97 -6.65 -3.56
CA LEU A 211 -6.82 -6.92 -2.13
C LEU A 211 -5.92 -5.86 -1.46
N VAL A 212 -4.93 -5.34 -2.19
CA VAL A 212 -4.08 -4.22 -1.74
C VAL A 212 -4.94 -2.99 -1.43
N VAL A 213 -5.79 -2.59 -2.37
CA VAL A 213 -6.67 -1.41 -2.22
C VAL A 213 -7.65 -1.59 -1.07
N LEU A 214 -8.27 -2.77 -0.97
CA LEU A 214 -9.21 -3.07 0.11
C LEU A 214 -8.51 -3.05 1.48
N ALA A 215 -7.29 -3.56 1.56
CA ALA A 215 -6.56 -3.62 2.81
C ALA A 215 -6.07 -2.24 3.28
N GLY A 216 -5.49 -1.45 2.37
CA GLY A 216 -5.15 -0.06 2.62
C GLY A 216 -6.36 0.78 3.03
N GLY A 217 -7.49 0.62 2.32
CA GLY A 217 -8.75 1.30 2.65
C GLY A 217 -9.29 0.92 4.02
N GLY A 218 -9.22 -0.35 4.40
CA GLY A 218 -9.62 -0.83 5.73
C GLY A 218 -8.81 -0.17 6.86
N MET A 219 -7.49 -0.09 6.69
CA MET A 219 -6.63 0.63 7.64
C MET A 219 -6.96 2.13 7.70
N ALA A 220 -7.21 2.76 6.55
CA ALA A 220 -7.57 4.19 6.45
C ALA A 220 -8.84 4.52 7.24
N VAL A 221 -9.89 3.71 7.05
CA VAL A 221 -11.18 3.89 7.75
C VAL A 221 -10.98 3.74 9.27
N SER A 222 -10.24 2.72 9.69
CA SER A 222 -9.98 2.48 11.10
C SER A 222 -9.18 3.61 11.74
N PHE A 223 -8.15 4.12 11.05
CA PHE A 223 -7.37 5.28 11.48
C PHE A 223 -8.24 6.53 11.59
N ALA A 224 -9.00 6.87 10.54
CA ALA A 224 -9.83 8.06 10.50
C ALA A 224 -10.89 8.06 11.61
N PHE A 225 -11.49 6.90 11.89
CA PHE A 225 -12.45 6.75 12.98
C PHE A 225 -11.80 6.99 14.35
N MET A 226 -10.71 6.28 14.67
CA MET A 226 -10.02 6.42 15.96
C MET A 226 -9.48 7.85 16.16
N TRP A 227 -8.91 8.44 15.11
CA TRP A 227 -8.40 9.80 15.11
C TRP A 227 -9.51 10.82 15.40
N THR A 228 -10.63 10.74 14.65
CA THR A 228 -11.74 11.69 14.74
C THR A 228 -12.37 11.67 16.11
N VAL A 229 -12.69 10.47 16.63
CA VAL A 229 -13.30 10.35 17.97
C VAL A 229 -12.35 10.85 19.04
N SER A 230 -11.06 10.51 18.97
CA SER A 230 -10.08 10.92 19.98
C SER A 230 -9.92 12.43 20.05
N VAL A 231 -9.79 13.10 18.89
CA VAL A 231 -9.68 14.56 18.81
C VAL A 231 -10.97 15.25 19.25
N ALA A 232 -12.12 14.74 18.80
CA ALA A 232 -13.43 15.28 19.16
C ALA A 232 -13.70 15.18 20.66
N GLU A 233 -13.37 14.06 21.31
CA GLU A 233 -13.57 13.90 22.75
C GLU A 233 -12.64 14.79 23.58
N MET A 234 -11.40 15.02 23.14
CA MET A 234 -10.47 15.86 23.89
C MET A 234 -10.87 17.35 23.86
N TRP A 235 -11.35 17.85 22.71
CA TRP A 235 -11.47 19.30 22.46
C TRP A 235 -12.88 19.79 22.11
N LEU A 236 -13.76 18.92 21.60
CA LEU A 236 -15.07 19.29 21.07
C LEU A 236 -16.21 18.54 21.77
N PHE A 237 -15.98 18.02 22.98
CA PHE A 237 -16.89 17.11 23.65
C PHE A 237 -18.31 17.67 23.76
N ASP A 238 -18.45 18.87 24.33
CA ASP A 238 -19.74 19.52 24.58
C ASP A 238 -20.48 19.86 23.29
N LYS A 239 -19.76 20.07 22.18
CA LYS A 239 -20.35 20.44 20.89
C LYS A 239 -20.79 19.22 20.08
N VAL A 240 -20.04 18.13 20.18
CA VAL A 240 -20.21 16.94 19.32
C VAL A 240 -21.06 15.88 20.01
N PHE A 241 -20.88 15.68 21.32
CA PHE A 241 -21.48 14.56 22.04
C PHE A 241 -22.58 14.95 23.01
N LEU A 242 -22.80 16.25 23.29
CA LEU A 242 -23.94 16.73 24.07
C LEU A 242 -25.00 17.37 23.17
N ASP A 243 -26.26 17.30 23.58
CA ASP A 243 -27.37 18.01 22.96
C ASP A 243 -27.50 19.46 23.49
N GLY A 244 -28.47 20.22 22.97
CA GLY A 244 -28.70 21.61 23.40
C GLY A 244 -29.13 21.77 24.86
N GLN A 245 -29.41 20.69 25.56
CA GLN A 245 -29.75 20.64 26.99
C GLN A 245 -28.63 20.05 27.85
N GLY A 246 -27.47 19.75 27.25
CA GLY A 246 -26.31 19.15 27.94
C GLY A 246 -26.44 17.65 28.21
N GLN A 247 -27.46 16.98 27.66
CA GLN A 247 -27.60 15.52 27.75
C GLN A 247 -26.71 14.83 26.71
N PRO A 248 -26.14 13.66 27.00
CA PRO A 248 -25.40 12.87 26.01
C PRO A 248 -26.28 12.53 24.81
N ARG A 249 -25.81 12.84 23.60
CA ARG A 249 -26.44 12.37 22.36
C ARG A 249 -26.43 10.84 22.33
N PRO A 250 -27.41 10.21 21.66
CA PRO A 250 -27.42 8.76 21.49
C PRO A 250 -26.09 8.31 20.88
N GLN A 251 -25.49 7.26 21.47
CA GLN A 251 -24.21 6.75 21.01
C GLN A 251 -24.30 6.40 19.53
N TRP A 252 -23.33 6.84 18.74
CA TRP A 252 -23.32 6.60 17.29
C TRP A 252 -23.46 5.11 16.94
N SER A 253 -23.00 4.21 17.82
CA SER A 253 -23.19 2.76 17.71
C SER A 253 -24.65 2.35 17.62
N THR A 254 -25.56 2.97 18.37
CA THR A 254 -26.99 2.67 18.29
C THR A 254 -27.58 3.08 16.95
N ILE A 255 -27.15 4.21 16.40
CA ILE A 255 -27.56 4.69 15.07
C ILE A 255 -27.01 3.76 13.98
N VAL A 256 -25.75 3.34 14.10
CA VAL A 256 -25.10 2.45 13.13
C VAL A 256 -25.65 1.04 13.21
N GLU A 257 -25.89 0.48 14.40
CA GLU A 257 -26.52 -0.83 14.56
C GLU A 257 -27.93 -0.83 13.99
N THR A 258 -28.73 0.20 14.28
CA THR A 258 -30.09 0.35 13.73
C THR A 258 -30.05 0.43 12.19
N LYS A 259 -29.20 1.28 11.62
CA LYS A 259 -29.04 1.36 10.15
C LYS A 259 -28.46 0.10 9.53
N PHE A 260 -27.55 -0.58 10.22
CA PHE A 260 -26.98 -1.84 9.77
C PHE A 260 -28.05 -2.93 9.74
N GLU A 261 -28.91 -3.00 10.75
CA GLU A 261 -30.06 -3.90 10.79
C GLU A 261 -31.08 -3.56 9.68
N GLU A 262 -31.38 -2.28 9.45
CA GLU A 262 -32.25 -1.81 8.36
C GLU A 262 -31.70 -2.18 6.96
N LEU A 263 -30.38 -2.16 6.79
CA LEU A 263 -29.71 -2.57 5.55
C LEU A 263 -29.57 -4.10 5.39
N GLY A 264 -30.19 -4.90 6.27
CA GLY A 264 -30.12 -6.37 6.25
C GLY A 264 -28.75 -6.89 6.70
N GLY A 265 -28.06 -6.15 7.57
CA GLY A 265 -26.64 -6.28 7.87
C GLY A 265 -26.17 -7.66 8.30
N ILE A 266 -26.98 -8.45 9.01
CA ILE A 266 -26.63 -9.84 9.37
C ILE A 266 -26.59 -10.73 8.12
N ASP A 267 -27.52 -10.55 7.19
CA ASP A 267 -27.54 -11.31 5.94
C ASP A 267 -26.52 -10.80 4.94
N ALA A 268 -26.24 -9.50 4.91
CA ALA A 268 -25.12 -8.92 4.17
C ALA A 268 -23.77 -9.44 4.71
N TYR A 269 -23.59 -9.45 6.03
CA TYR A 269 -22.41 -10.01 6.69
C TYR A 269 -22.27 -11.51 6.41
N ARG A 270 -23.34 -12.31 6.50
CA ARG A 270 -23.30 -13.74 6.12
C ARG A 270 -22.95 -13.94 4.66
N LYS A 271 -23.48 -13.11 3.74
CA LYS A 271 -23.15 -13.18 2.31
C LYS A 271 -21.70 -12.79 2.06
N ILE A 272 -21.20 -11.74 2.70
CA ILE A 272 -19.79 -11.32 2.62
C ILE A 272 -18.88 -12.38 3.23
N ALA A 273 -19.22 -12.95 4.39
CA ALA A 273 -18.46 -14.01 5.03
C ALA A 273 -18.48 -15.31 4.21
N ALA A 274 -19.62 -15.68 3.62
CA ALA A 274 -19.74 -16.82 2.73
C ALA A 274 -18.96 -16.60 1.43
N TRP A 275 -19.02 -15.40 0.85
CA TRP A 275 -18.23 -15.00 -0.31
C TRP A 275 -16.74 -15.01 0.01
N ALA A 276 -16.30 -14.41 1.11
CA ALA A 276 -14.92 -14.39 1.59
C ALA A 276 -14.40 -15.79 1.89
N LYS A 277 -15.25 -16.69 2.40
CA LYS A 277 -14.90 -18.11 2.60
C LYS A 277 -14.72 -18.81 1.25
N ARG A 278 -15.58 -18.53 0.27
CA ARG A 278 -15.51 -19.09 -1.10
C ARG A 278 -14.28 -18.59 -1.86
N THR A 279 -14.05 -17.29 -1.85
CA THR A 279 -12.88 -16.66 -2.50
C THR A 279 -11.59 -16.95 -1.74
N GLY A 280 -11.63 -17.05 -0.41
CA GLY A 280 -10.52 -17.51 0.42
C GLY A 280 -10.13 -18.96 0.14
N LEU A 281 -11.10 -19.86 -0.11
CA LEU A 281 -10.84 -21.23 -0.58
C LEU A 281 -10.22 -21.24 -1.99
N SER A 282 -10.72 -20.41 -2.90
CA SER A 282 -10.13 -20.27 -4.25
C SER A 282 -8.72 -19.67 -4.22
N ALA A 283 -8.50 -18.65 -3.39
CA ALA A 283 -7.20 -18.03 -3.18
C ALA A 283 -6.24 -19.00 -2.49
N CYS A 284 -6.69 -19.79 -1.52
CA CYS A 284 -5.91 -20.86 -0.89
C CYS A 284 -5.53 -21.95 -1.90
N GLY A 285 -6.43 -22.30 -2.83
CA GLY A 285 -6.14 -23.21 -3.95
C GLY A 285 -5.07 -22.67 -4.90
N VAL A 286 -5.18 -21.41 -5.32
CA VAL A 286 -4.14 -20.72 -6.15
C VAL A 286 -2.82 -20.60 -5.39
N CYS A 287 -2.88 -20.30 -4.10
CA CYS A 287 -1.73 -20.21 -3.20
C CYS A 287 -1.05 -21.58 -3.06
N GLN A 288 -1.78 -22.66 -2.85
CA GLN A 288 -1.22 -24.02 -2.83
C GLN A 288 -0.65 -24.44 -4.19
N SER A 289 -1.34 -24.15 -5.30
CA SER A 289 -0.90 -24.62 -6.63
C SER A 289 0.25 -23.80 -7.21
N LYS A 290 0.36 -22.50 -6.87
CA LYS A 290 1.39 -21.61 -7.42
C LYS A 290 2.40 -21.14 -6.38
N LEU A 291 1.98 -20.69 -5.19
CA LEU A 291 2.90 -20.16 -4.16
C LEU A 291 3.75 -21.27 -3.51
N ALA A 292 3.17 -22.42 -3.16
CA ALA A 292 3.93 -23.50 -2.49
C ALA A 292 5.08 -24.09 -3.33
N PRO A 293 4.88 -24.50 -4.61
CA PRO A 293 5.98 -24.97 -5.45
C PRO A 293 6.95 -23.84 -5.82
N TYR A 294 6.48 -22.59 -5.92
CA TYR A 294 7.34 -21.44 -6.19
C TYR A 294 8.25 -21.11 -4.99
N LEU A 295 7.72 -21.11 -3.77
CA LEU A 295 8.51 -20.93 -2.54
C LEU A 295 9.51 -22.07 -2.35
N GLN A 296 9.14 -23.33 -2.65
CA GLN A 296 10.07 -24.45 -2.66
C GLN A 296 11.21 -24.25 -3.66
N ASN A 297 10.92 -23.84 -4.88
CA ASN A 297 11.93 -23.53 -5.90
C ASN A 297 12.81 -22.33 -5.54
N LEU A 298 12.24 -21.31 -4.90
CA LEU A 298 12.96 -20.13 -4.44
C LEU A 298 13.91 -20.48 -3.29
N CYS A 299 13.43 -21.22 -2.28
CA CYS A 299 14.29 -21.78 -1.24
C CYS A 299 15.40 -22.64 -1.85
N ALA A 300 15.09 -23.53 -2.81
CA ALA A 300 16.09 -24.35 -3.47
C ALA A 300 17.15 -23.55 -4.23
N LYS A 301 16.79 -22.43 -4.87
CA LYS A 301 17.74 -21.52 -5.54
C LYS A 301 18.59 -20.72 -4.56
N ILE A 302 18.01 -20.25 -3.46
CA ILE A 302 18.73 -19.49 -2.42
C ILE A 302 19.72 -20.41 -1.70
N PHE A 303 19.30 -21.61 -1.28
CA PHE A 303 20.15 -22.56 -0.56
C PHE A 303 21.15 -23.34 -1.43
N LYS A 304 21.02 -23.32 -2.77
CA LYS A 304 22.06 -23.85 -3.68
C LYS A 304 23.18 -22.86 -3.99
N LYS A 305 23.02 -21.57 -3.68
CA LYS A 305 24.02 -20.55 -4.01
C LYS A 305 25.23 -20.51 -3.06
N ASP A 306 25.18 -21.31 -1.98
CA ASP A 306 26.23 -21.43 -0.96
C ASP A 306 27.06 -22.74 -1.07
N LYS A 307 27.15 -23.36 -2.26
CA LYS A 307 28.10 -24.45 -2.54
C LYS A 307 28.94 -24.16 -3.77
#